data_AF-A0A543PD64-F1
#
_entry.id   AF-A0A543PD64-F1
#
_cell.length_a   1.000
_cell.length_b   1.000
_cell.length_c   1.000
_cell.angle_alpha   90.00
_cell.angle_beta   90.00
_cell.angle_gamma   90.00
#
_symmetry.space_group_name_H-M   'P 1'
#
loop_
_entity.id
_entity.type
_entity.pdbx_description
1 polymer ?
#
loop_
_entity_poly.entity_id
_entity_poly.type
_entity_poly.pdbx_seq_one_letter_code
_entity_poly.pdbx_strand_id
1 'polypeptide(L)'
;MSVRWVLGSAVAVLGSVAAFLLLDPVVAAFVAIMLVTLAVIAVFAGDWDSHSTFEERELERARRRKEKWERGAAARARDRAKWEAHRARQESKKAAPGQ
;
A
#
# COMPACT_ATOMS: atom_id res chain seq x y z
N MET A 1 -1.04 21.45 -8.58
CA MET A 1 -0.69 22.29 -9.75
C MET A 1 -1.97 22.89 -10.30
N SER A 2 -2.09 24.21 -10.50
CA SER A 2 -3.36 24.77 -11.01
C SER A 2 -3.53 24.50 -12.51
N VAL A 3 -4.76 24.27 -12.96
CA VAL A 3 -5.10 23.88 -14.34
C VAL A 3 -4.54 24.87 -15.37
N ARG A 4 -4.48 26.16 -15.04
CA ARG A 4 -3.92 27.21 -15.90
C ARG A 4 -2.43 27.06 -16.14
N TRP A 5 -1.67 26.64 -15.13
CA TRP A 5 -0.24 26.35 -15.29
C TRP A 5 0.00 25.10 -16.12
N VAL A 6 -0.84 24.06 -15.96
CA VAL A 6 -0.76 22.82 -16.74
C VAL A 6 -1.07 23.07 -18.22
N LEU A 7 -2.12 23.85 -18.51
CA LEU A 7 -2.46 24.25 -19.88
C LEU A 7 -1.40 25.17 -20.49
N GLY A 8 -0.87 26.13 -19.72
CA GLY A 8 0.19 27.01 -20.18
C GLY A 8 1.46 26.26 -20.55
N SER A 9 1.88 25.28 -19.72
CA SER A 9 3.02 24.43 -20.03
C SER A 9 2.78 23.53 -21.23
N ALA A 10 1.57 22.96 -21.36
CA ALA A 10 1.22 22.10 -22.48
C ALA A 10 1.25 22.86 -23.82
N VAL A 11 0.70 24.08 -23.85
CA VAL A 11 0.68 24.92 -25.06
C VAL A 11 2.09 25.39 -25.43
N ALA A 12 2.92 25.76 -24.45
CA ALA A 12 4.31 26.14 -24.71
C ALA A 12 5.12 24.97 -25.30
N VAL A 13 4.99 23.77 -24.73
CA VAL A 13 5.67 22.57 -25.24
C VAL A 13 5.19 22.21 -26.64
N LEU A 14 3.87 22.20 -26.87
CA LEU A 14 3.31 21.89 -28.20
C LEU A 14 3.70 22.93 -29.26
N GLY A 15 3.76 24.21 -28.90
CA GLY A 15 4.22 25.28 -29.78
C GLY A 15 5.70 25.16 -30.14
N SER A 16 6.56 24.83 -29.18
CA SER A 16 7.99 24.59 -29.42
C SER A 16 8.24 23.35 -30.27
N VAL A 17 7.50 22.27 -30.03
CA VAL A 17 7.56 21.04 -30.83
C VAL A 17 7.09 21.29 -32.27
N ALA A 18 5.99 22.03 -32.45
CA ALA A 18 5.50 22.41 -33.77
C ALA A 18 6.50 23.29 -34.52
N ALA A 19 7.13 24.27 -33.85
CA ALA A 19 8.17 25.10 -34.45
C ALA A 19 9.39 24.28 -34.88
N PHE A 20 9.84 23.31 -34.07
CA PHE A 20 10.94 22.42 -34.45
C PHE A 20 10.59 21.50 -35.62
N LEU A 21 9.41 20.87 -35.62
CA LEU A 21 8.97 19.94 -36.66
C LEU A 21 8.76 20.61 -38.02
N LEU A 22 8.36 21.88 -38.04
CA LEU A 22 8.14 22.63 -39.27
C LEU A 22 9.43 23.25 -39.85
N LEU A 23 10.52 23.31 -39.08
CA LEU A 23 11.77 23.97 -39.47
C LEU A 23 12.99 23.03 -39.63
N ASP A 24 13.08 21.90 -38.92
CA ASP A 24 14.04 20.82 -39.20
C ASP A 24 13.56 19.46 -38.63
N PRO A 25 13.20 18.48 -39.48
CA PRO A 25 12.59 17.23 -39.04
C PRO A 25 13.55 16.29 -38.29
N VAL A 26 14.85 16.36 -38.54
CA VAL A 26 15.84 15.47 -37.88
C VAL A 26 16.06 15.92 -36.45
N VAL A 27 16.26 17.23 -36.26
CA VAL A 27 16.46 17.79 -34.93
C VAL A 27 15.18 17.68 -34.10
N ALA A 28 14.02 17.88 -34.73
CA ALA A 28 12.73 17.71 -34.08
C ALA A 28 12.50 16.28 -33.58
N ALA A 29 12.84 15.26 -34.37
CA ALA A 29 12.73 13.86 -33.96
C ALA A 29 13.65 13.54 -32.78
N PHE A 30 14.90 14.02 -32.80
CA PHE A 30 15.84 13.84 -31.71
C PHE A 30 15.33 14.45 -30.39
N VAL A 31 14.85 15.70 -30.44
CA VAL A 31 14.30 16.38 -29.27
C VAL A 31 13.04 15.69 -28.77
N ALA A 32 12.14 15.27 -29.67
CA ALA A 32 10.94 14.52 -29.29
C ALA A 32 11.28 13.22 -28.56
N ILE A 33 12.24 12.44 -29.06
CA ILE A 33 12.70 11.21 -28.41
C ILE A 33 13.24 11.54 -27.01
N MET A 34 14.09 12.56 -26.87
CA MET A 34 14.65 12.95 -25.59
C MET A 34 13.58 13.39 -24.57
N LEU A 35 12.61 14.20 -25.00
CA LEU A 35 11.52 14.64 -24.14
C LEU A 35 10.64 13.47 -23.69
N VAL A 36 10.33 12.53 -24.59
CA VAL A 36 9.57 11.32 -24.25
C VAL A 36 10.35 10.47 -23.26
N THR A 37 11.65 10.23 -23.49
CA THR A 37 12.50 9.48 -22.55
C THR A 37 12.54 10.12 -21.18
N LEU A 38 12.74 11.45 -21.11
CA LEU A 38 12.75 12.17 -19.83
C LEU A 38 11.38 12.13 -19.14
N ALA A 39 10.28 12.24 -19.88
CA ALA A 39 8.93 12.13 -19.34
C ALA A 39 8.69 10.74 -18.73
N VAL A 40 9.12 9.68 -19.42
CA VAL A 40 9.05 8.30 -18.90
C VAL A 40 9.88 8.16 -17.62
N ILE A 41 11.12 8.64 -17.62
CA ILE A 41 11.97 8.64 -16.42
C ILE A 41 11.30 9.39 -15.27
N ALA A 42 10.71 10.56 -15.53
CA ALA A 42 10.02 11.35 -14.51
C ALA A 42 8.79 10.63 -13.93
N VAL A 43 8.04 9.89 -14.75
CA VAL A 43 6.91 9.07 -14.28
C VAL A 43 7.40 7.97 -13.33
N PHE A 44 8.44 7.24 -13.70
CA PHE A 44 9.02 6.20 -12.85
C PHE A 44 9.70 6.76 -11.59
N ALA A 45 10.34 7.92 -11.70
CA ALA A 45 10.95 8.61 -10.57
C ALA A 45 9.91 9.18 -9.60
N GLY A 46 8.75 9.59 -10.09
CA GLY A 46 7.68 10.17 -9.26
C GLY A 46 7.12 9.21 -8.22
N ASP A 47 7.08 7.92 -8.52
CA ASP A 47 6.63 6.87 -7.59
C ASP A 47 7.82 6.19 -6.87
N TRP A 48 9.06 6.57 -7.18
CA TRP A 48 10.26 5.96 -6.60
C TRP A 48 10.35 6.15 -5.08
N ASP A 49 9.82 7.25 -4.54
CA ASP A 49 9.80 7.52 -3.10
C ASP A 49 8.46 7.14 -2.44
N SER A 50 7.54 6.57 -3.22
CA SER A 50 6.22 6.09 -2.76
C SER A 50 6.35 4.72 -2.11
N HIS A 51 7.14 4.65 -1.05
CA HIS A 51 7.28 3.45 -0.25
C HIS A 51 6.59 3.67 1.09
N SER A 52 5.73 2.72 1.48
CA SER A 52 5.19 2.69 2.83
C SER A 52 6.32 2.85 3.85
N THR A 53 6.08 3.63 4.90
CA THR A 53 7.06 3.71 5.98
C THR A 53 7.07 2.40 6.78
N PHE A 54 8.13 2.14 7.54
CA PHE A 54 8.17 0.99 8.45
C PHE A 54 6.99 1.03 9.43
N GLU A 55 6.67 2.21 9.94
CA GLU A 55 5.58 2.43 10.89
C GLU A 55 4.21 2.14 10.27
N GLU A 56 3.94 2.61 9.05
CA GLU A 56 2.71 2.31 8.32
C GLU A 56 2.53 0.80 8.11
N ARG A 57 3.60 0.09 7.74
CA ARG A 57 3.55 -1.37 7.61
C ARG A 57 3.28 -2.07 8.94
N GLU A 58 3.90 -1.62 10.03
CA GLU A 58 3.67 -2.21 11.36
C GLU A 58 2.26 -1.92 11.88
N LEU A 59 1.72 -0.73 11.63
CA LEU A 59 0.32 -0.39 11.93
C LEU A 59 -0.64 -1.30 11.16
N GLU A 60 -0.38 -1.54 9.86
CA GLU A 60 -1.21 -2.44 9.06
C GLU A 60 -1.14 -3.89 9.58
N ARG A 61 0.06 -4.38 9.93
CA ARG A 61 0.24 -5.70 10.56
C ARG A 61 -0.47 -5.79 11.90
N ALA A 62 -0.39 -4.76 12.74
CA ALA A 62 -1.10 -4.68 14.01
C ALA A 62 -2.63 -4.73 13.80
N ARG A 63 -3.16 -4.01 12.80
CA ARG A 63 -4.57 -4.06 12.43
C ARG A 63 -4.99 -5.47 12.01
N ARG A 64 -4.22 -6.13 11.15
CA ARG A 64 -4.48 -7.52 10.72
C ARG A 64 -4.41 -8.51 11.88
N ARG A 65 -3.48 -8.33 12.83
CA ARG A 65 -3.40 -9.14 14.06
C ARG A 65 -4.64 -8.96 14.94
N LYS A 66 -5.09 -7.70 15.12
CA LYS A 66 -6.30 -7.39 15.88
C LYS A 66 -7.54 -8.02 15.26
N GLU A 67 -7.73 -7.87 13.95
CA GLU A 67 -8.84 -8.48 13.22
C GLU A 67 -8.83 -10.01 13.33
N LYS A 68 -7.66 -10.64 13.17
CA LYS A 68 -7.50 -12.09 13.39
C LYS A 68 -7.87 -12.48 14.83
N TRP A 69 -7.44 -11.70 15.81
CA TRP A 69 -7.74 -11.94 17.23
C TRP A 69 -9.24 -11.85 17.53
N GLU A 70 -9.91 -10.84 16.96
CA GLU A 70 -11.36 -10.63 17.11
C GLU A 70 -12.16 -11.76 16.47
N ARG A 71 -11.82 -12.18 15.25
CA ARG A 71 -12.45 -13.36 14.60
C ARG A 71 -12.31 -14.62 15.45
N GLY A 72 -11.18 -14.80 16.13
CA GLY A 72 -10.92 -15.95 17.01
C GLY A 72 -11.57 -15.86 18.40
N ALA A 73 -12.23 -14.75 18.76
CA ALA A 73 -12.72 -14.52 20.12
C ALA A 73 -13.76 -15.55 20.56
N ALA A 74 -14.71 -15.89 19.69
CA ALA A 74 -15.74 -16.88 20.00
C ALA A 74 -15.16 -18.29 20.21
N ALA A 75 -14.18 -18.68 19.40
CA ALA A 75 -13.48 -19.96 19.56
C ALA A 75 -12.72 -20.02 20.89
N ARG A 76 -11.99 -18.95 21.23
CA ARG A 76 -11.28 -18.83 22.52
C ARG A 76 -12.24 -18.84 23.71
N ALA A 77 -13.42 -18.23 23.60
CA ALA A 77 -14.43 -18.26 24.65
C ALA A 77 -14.95 -19.69 24.90
N ARG A 78 -15.26 -20.43 23.82
CA ARG A 78 -15.67 -21.85 23.92
C ARG A 78 -14.56 -22.73 24.49
N ASP A 79 -13.32 -22.49 24.10
CA ASP A 79 -12.16 -23.23 24.59
C ASP A 79 -11.94 -23.00 26.08
N ARG A 80 -12.01 -21.74 26.54
CA ARG A 80 -11.96 -21.40 27.96
C ARG A 80 -13.08 -22.08 28.75
N ALA A 81 -14.32 -22.05 28.26
CA ALA A 81 -15.44 -22.71 28.92
C ALA A 81 -15.22 -24.23 29.05
N LYS A 82 -14.69 -24.89 28.02
CA LYS A 82 -14.34 -26.32 28.07
C LYS A 82 -13.21 -26.58 29.06
N TRP A 83 -12.18 -25.74 29.07
CA TRP A 83 -11.05 -25.86 29.99
C TRP A 83 -11.50 -25.70 31.45
N GLU A 84 -12.34 -24.71 31.75
CA GLU A 84 -12.92 -24.49 33.08
C GLU A 84 -13.78 -25.68 33.52
N ALA A 85 -14.64 -26.21 32.65
CA ALA A 85 -15.44 -27.40 32.95
C ALA A 85 -14.58 -28.64 33.20
N HIS A 86 -13.49 -28.81 32.44
CA HIS A 86 -12.55 -29.89 32.65
C HIS A 86 -11.76 -29.73 33.96
N ARG A 87 -11.35 -28.50 34.30
CA ARG A 87 -10.68 -28.18 35.56
C ARG A 87 -11.58 -28.48 36.76
N ALA A 88 -12.84 -28.06 36.72
CA ALA A 88 -13.82 -28.35 37.77
C ALA A 88 -14.04 -29.86 37.97
N ARG A 89 -14.06 -30.65 36.88
CA ARG A 89 -14.12 -32.12 36.95
C ARG A 89 -12.86 -32.74 37.54
N GLN A 90 -11.69 -32.19 37.26
CA GLN A 90 -10.46 -32.68 37.87
C GLN A 90 -10.37 -32.33 39.35
N GLU A 91 -10.80 -31.13 39.73
CA GLU A 91 -10.85 -30.69 41.13
C GLU A 91 -11.85 -31.53 41.92
N SER A 92 -13.04 -31.83 41.39
CA SER A 92 -13.99 -32.74 42.04
C SER A 92 -13.47 -34.17 42.15
N LYS A 93 -12.77 -34.68 41.12
CA LYS A 93 -12.16 -36.01 41.16
C LYS A 93 -10.99 -36.10 42.15
N LYS A 94 -10.21 -35.01 42.32
CA LYS A 94 -9.16 -34.91 43.35
C LYS A 94 -9.74 -34.77 44.75
N ALA A 95 -10.89 -34.09 44.89
CA ALA A 95 -11.62 -33.93 46.15
C ALA A 95 -12.41 -35.17 46.58
N ALA A 96 -12.52 -36.19 45.73
CA ALA A 96 -13.05 -37.51 46.06
C ALA A 96 -11.92 -38.56 46.18
N PRO A 97 -11.08 -38.53 47.23
CA PRO A 97 -10.22 -39.65 47.55
C PRO A 97 -11.07 -40.76 48.18
N GLY A 98 -11.24 -41.87 47.47
CA GLY A 98 -11.62 -43.17 48.03
C GLY A 98 -13.04 -43.31 48.57
N GLN A 99 -13.92 -43.89 47.77
CA GLN A 99 -14.73 -45.03 48.21
C GLN A 99 -14.26 -46.26 47.44
#